data_AF-A0A0J6VM30-F1
#
_entry.id   AF-A0A0J6VM30-F1
#
_cell.length_a   1.000
_cell.length_b   1.000
_cell.length_c   1.000
_cell.angle_alpha   90.00
_cell.angle_beta   90.00
_cell.angle_gamma   90.00
#
_symmetry.space_group_name_H-M   'P 1'
#
loop_
_entity.id
_entity.type
_entity.pdbx_description
1 polymer ?
#
loop_
_entity_poly.entity_id
_entity_poly.type
_entity_poly.pdbx_seq_one_letter_code
_entity_poly.pdbx_strand_id
1 'polypeptide(L)'
;MVEREGRAARLTGMEYCLGDPDGSATMWSADPTADVDGDGVRDAVTLDLDDDGLLDDALADFDVDGLADHGVLDFGGDGQAYVTDDGTGTWSVSADRAAAVRWLGLDGVEHPAGSATVDLDGDGQAAERLTDSDGDGLADRAFGTGTAWVDIDGDGRWDVRLVDTDDDGAADSASRL
;
A
#
# COMPACT_ATOMS: atom_id res chain seq x y z
N MET A 1 -17.84 33.96 -14.88
CA MET A 1 -19.14 33.88 -14.21
C MET A 1 -19.18 32.51 -13.57
N VAL A 2 -19.12 32.47 -12.24
CA VAL A 2 -19.11 31.25 -11.44
C VAL A 2 -20.55 30.79 -11.30
N GLU A 3 -20.82 29.51 -11.55
CA GLU A 3 -21.81 28.75 -10.78
C GLU A 3 -21.20 27.39 -10.42
N ARG A 4 -21.18 27.14 -9.11
CA ARG A 4 -20.85 25.89 -8.43
C ARG A 4 -22.18 25.21 -8.09
N GLU A 5 -22.33 23.96 -8.48
CA GLU A 5 -23.18 22.91 -7.88
C GLU A 5 -22.83 21.63 -8.66
N GLY A 6 -22.24 20.61 -8.05
CA GLY A 6 -22.82 19.85 -6.96
C GLY A 6 -23.37 18.51 -7.49
N ARG A 7 -22.54 17.72 -8.18
CA ARG A 7 -22.75 16.29 -8.39
C ARG A 7 -21.41 15.62 -8.24
N ALA A 8 -21.22 14.90 -7.13
CA ALA A 8 -20.27 13.82 -7.07
C ALA A 8 -20.57 12.92 -8.28
N ALA A 9 -19.66 12.92 -9.25
CA ALA A 9 -19.61 11.83 -10.21
C ALA A 9 -19.34 10.59 -9.35
N ARG A 10 -20.32 9.70 -9.28
CA ARG A 10 -20.09 8.35 -8.78
C ARG A 10 -18.98 7.80 -9.68
N LEU A 11 -17.78 7.61 -9.13
CA LEU A 11 -16.68 6.96 -9.83
C LEU A 11 -17.23 5.57 -10.22
N THR A 12 -17.41 5.35 -11.52
CA THR A 12 -17.85 4.05 -12.05
C THR A 12 -16.66 3.12 -12.33
N GLY A 13 -15.44 3.65 -12.17
CA GLY A 13 -14.20 2.91 -12.32
C GLY A 13 -13.58 2.57 -10.97
N MET A 14 -12.82 1.49 -10.96
CA MET A 14 -11.95 1.05 -9.88
C MET A 14 -10.63 1.81 -9.96
N GLU A 15 -10.06 2.15 -8.82
CA GLU A 15 -8.73 2.74 -8.71
C GLU A 15 -7.68 1.67 -8.43
N TYR A 16 -6.46 1.89 -8.87
CA TYR A 16 -5.32 1.03 -8.57
C TYR A 16 -4.03 1.82 -8.61
N CYS A 17 -3.08 1.44 -7.75
CA CYS A 17 -1.77 2.08 -7.65
C CYS A 17 -0.71 1.21 -8.32
N LEU A 18 0.11 1.80 -9.18
CA LEU A 18 1.29 1.13 -9.77
C LEU A 18 2.55 1.92 -9.43
N GLY A 19 3.59 1.20 -9.01
CA GLY A 19 4.92 1.76 -8.79
C GLY A 19 5.68 1.95 -10.09
N ASP A 20 6.43 3.04 -10.18
CA ASP A 20 7.36 3.34 -11.26
C ASP A 20 8.79 2.89 -10.88
N PRO A 21 9.68 2.61 -11.85
CA PRO A 21 11.05 2.18 -11.56
C PRO A 21 11.92 3.18 -10.78
N ASP A 22 11.47 4.43 -10.64
CA ASP A 22 12.15 5.47 -9.87
C ASP A 22 11.68 5.53 -8.40
N GLY A 23 10.82 4.60 -7.98
CA GLY A 23 10.29 4.52 -6.62
C GLY A 23 9.08 5.41 -6.37
N SER A 24 8.62 6.18 -7.36
CA SER A 24 7.33 6.85 -7.29
C SER A 24 6.19 5.88 -7.56
N ALA A 25 4.95 6.31 -7.30
CA ALA A 25 3.76 5.53 -7.62
C ALA A 25 2.68 6.45 -8.19
N THR A 26 1.90 5.90 -9.11
CA THR A 26 0.83 6.62 -9.81
C THR A 26 -0.50 5.92 -9.56
N MET A 27 -1.52 6.70 -9.19
CA MET A 27 -2.91 6.26 -9.12
C MET A 27 -3.55 6.29 -10.51
N TRP A 28 -4.22 5.21 -10.86
CA TRP A 28 -4.96 5.02 -12.11
C TRP A 28 -6.41 4.73 -11.81
N SER A 29 -7.30 5.02 -12.77
CA SER A 29 -8.71 4.63 -12.69
C SER A 29 -9.14 3.97 -14.00
N ALA A 30 -9.82 2.83 -13.91
CA ALA A 30 -10.36 2.11 -15.07
C ALA A 30 -11.68 1.40 -14.73
N ASP A 31 -12.53 1.17 -15.72
CA ASP A 31 -13.72 0.33 -15.54
C ASP A 31 -13.31 -1.15 -15.44
N PRO A 32 -13.75 -1.93 -14.42
CA PRO A 32 -13.48 -3.36 -14.35
C PRO A 32 -13.94 -4.13 -15.60
N THR A 33 -13.08 -5.02 -16.09
CA THR A 33 -13.23 -5.79 -17.34
C THR A 33 -13.40 -7.29 -17.11
N ALA A 34 -13.03 -7.81 -15.94
CA ALA A 34 -13.18 -9.20 -15.54
C ALA A 34 -14.03 -9.35 -14.27
N ASP A 35 -14.65 -10.52 -14.15
CA ASP A 35 -15.44 -11.00 -12.99
C ASP A 35 -14.68 -12.22 -12.47
N VAL A 36 -13.85 -12.01 -11.43
CA VAL A 36 -12.91 -13.04 -10.94
C VAL A 36 -13.48 -13.86 -9.79
N ASP A 37 -14.48 -13.36 -9.07
CA ASP A 37 -15.17 -14.09 -8.01
C ASP A 37 -16.40 -14.90 -8.49
N GLY A 38 -16.90 -14.59 -9.70
CA GLY A 38 -17.98 -15.29 -10.37
C GLY A 38 -19.39 -14.88 -9.91
N ASP A 39 -19.54 -13.71 -9.28
CA ASP A 39 -20.84 -13.23 -8.78
C ASP A 39 -21.71 -12.54 -9.86
N GLY A 40 -21.14 -12.29 -11.05
CA GLY A 40 -21.78 -11.65 -12.19
C GLY A 40 -21.56 -10.13 -12.29
N VAL A 41 -20.81 -9.53 -11.36
CA VAL A 41 -20.31 -8.17 -11.39
C VAL A 41 -18.83 -8.21 -11.75
N ARG A 42 -18.36 -7.22 -12.51
CA ARG A 42 -16.93 -7.11 -12.81
C ARG A 42 -16.23 -6.38 -11.68
N ASP A 43 -15.17 -6.98 -11.17
CA ASP A 43 -14.43 -6.63 -9.97
C ASP A 43 -12.91 -6.54 -10.21
N ALA A 44 -12.45 -6.82 -11.44
CA ALA A 44 -11.03 -6.74 -11.79
C ALA A 44 -10.73 -6.00 -13.10
N VAL A 45 -9.58 -5.33 -13.12
CA VAL A 45 -8.97 -4.72 -14.32
C VAL A 45 -7.84 -5.64 -14.80
N THR A 46 -7.91 -6.00 -16.09
CA THR A 46 -6.87 -6.80 -16.76
C THR A 46 -5.79 -5.93 -17.39
N LEU A 47 -4.51 -6.28 -17.21
CA LEU A 47 -3.34 -5.49 -17.62
C LEU A 47 -2.31 -6.36 -18.35
N ASP A 48 -1.36 -5.71 -18.99
CA ASP A 48 -0.17 -6.28 -19.65
C ASP A 48 1.05 -5.60 -18.99
N LEU A 49 1.47 -6.09 -17.83
CA LEU A 49 2.55 -5.51 -17.02
C LEU A 49 3.93 -5.98 -17.45
N ASP A 50 4.02 -7.16 -18.09
CA ASP A 50 5.29 -7.70 -18.61
C ASP A 50 5.56 -7.35 -20.09
N ASP A 51 4.62 -6.67 -20.76
CA ASP A 51 4.70 -6.17 -22.15
C ASP A 51 4.86 -7.29 -23.18
N ASP A 52 4.25 -8.45 -22.92
CA ASP A 52 4.24 -9.60 -23.82
C ASP A 52 3.12 -9.53 -24.88
N GLY A 53 2.17 -8.60 -24.69
CA GLY A 53 1.04 -8.34 -25.58
C GLY A 53 -0.26 -9.05 -25.18
N LEU A 54 -0.29 -9.74 -24.05
CA LEU A 54 -1.46 -10.38 -23.48
C LEU A 54 -1.99 -9.56 -22.28
N LEU A 55 -3.32 -9.58 -22.10
CA LEU A 55 -3.95 -9.02 -20.91
C LEU A 55 -4.25 -10.16 -19.93
N ASP A 56 -3.21 -10.68 -19.30
CA ASP A 56 -3.23 -11.84 -18.41
C ASP A 56 -2.86 -11.53 -16.96
N ASP A 57 -2.47 -10.29 -16.66
CA ASP A 57 -2.49 -9.77 -15.30
C ASP A 57 -3.89 -9.32 -14.90
N ALA A 58 -4.19 -9.40 -13.60
CA ALA A 58 -5.45 -8.89 -13.06
C ALA A 58 -5.24 -8.24 -11.69
N LEU A 59 -5.79 -7.03 -11.52
CA LEU A 59 -5.95 -6.37 -10.23
C LEU A 59 -7.44 -6.33 -9.88
N ALA A 60 -7.81 -6.83 -8.70
CA ALA A 60 -9.19 -6.98 -8.23
C ALA A 60 -9.43 -6.21 -6.93
N ASP A 61 -10.67 -5.81 -6.73
CA ASP A 61 -11.20 -5.16 -5.52
C ASP A 61 -12.12 -6.16 -4.79
N PHE A 62 -11.63 -6.79 -3.72
CA PHE A 62 -12.37 -7.84 -2.99
C PHE A 62 -13.11 -7.34 -1.76
N ASP A 63 -12.77 -6.18 -1.21
CA ASP A 63 -13.48 -5.59 -0.07
C ASP A 63 -14.52 -4.51 -0.47
N VAL A 64 -14.57 -4.17 -1.76
CA VAL A 64 -15.58 -3.34 -2.43
C VAL A 64 -15.53 -1.89 -2.00
N ASP A 65 -14.33 -1.38 -1.74
CA ASP A 65 -14.09 0.04 -1.43
C ASP A 65 -13.82 0.90 -2.69
N GLY A 66 -13.62 0.24 -3.84
CA GLY A 66 -13.32 0.86 -5.13
C GLY A 66 -11.82 0.91 -5.45
N LEU A 67 -10.95 0.38 -4.60
CA LEU A 67 -9.51 0.28 -4.77
C LEU A 67 -9.09 -1.19 -4.94
N ALA A 68 -8.18 -1.46 -5.86
CA ALA A 68 -7.66 -2.81 -6.02
C ALA A 68 -6.79 -3.24 -4.84
N ASP A 69 -7.08 -4.41 -4.27
CA ASP A 69 -6.41 -4.97 -3.08
C ASP A 69 -5.77 -6.35 -3.36
N HIS A 70 -6.12 -7.01 -4.46
CA HIS A 70 -5.56 -8.30 -4.87
C HIS A 70 -5.03 -8.24 -6.30
N GLY A 71 -3.86 -8.82 -6.53
CA GLY A 71 -3.23 -8.89 -7.84
C GLY A 71 -2.73 -10.28 -8.19
N VAL A 72 -2.93 -10.68 -9.44
CA VAL A 72 -2.25 -11.83 -10.05
C VAL A 72 -1.41 -11.29 -11.19
N LEU A 73 -0.10 -11.58 -11.13
CA LEU A 73 0.86 -11.20 -12.15
C LEU A 73 1.28 -12.46 -12.90
N ASP A 74 1.03 -12.52 -14.20
CA ASP A 74 1.55 -13.57 -15.07
C ASP A 74 2.85 -13.07 -15.70
N PHE A 75 3.91 -13.87 -15.59
CA PHE A 75 5.19 -13.59 -16.24
C PHE A 75 5.46 -14.62 -17.36
N GLY A 76 4.41 -15.31 -17.81
CA GLY A 76 4.42 -16.35 -18.83
C GLY A 76 5.01 -17.69 -18.33
N GLY A 77 6.08 -18.16 -18.97
CA GLY A 77 6.66 -19.49 -18.72
C GLY A 77 7.31 -19.67 -17.35
N ASP A 78 7.40 -18.58 -16.61
CA ASP A 78 8.20 -18.35 -15.41
C ASP A 78 7.38 -18.62 -14.13
N GLY A 79 6.05 -18.68 -14.29
CA GLY A 79 5.08 -18.78 -13.21
C GLY A 79 4.36 -17.46 -12.96
N GLN A 80 3.40 -17.52 -12.04
CA GLN A 80 2.54 -16.41 -11.65
C GLN A 80 2.85 -15.97 -10.22
N ALA A 81 2.76 -14.67 -9.93
CA ALA A 81 2.82 -14.12 -8.58
C ALA A 81 1.45 -13.68 -8.10
N TYR A 82 1.25 -13.78 -6.78
CA TYR A 82 0.07 -13.27 -6.10
C TYR A 82 0.52 -12.17 -5.14
N VAL A 83 -0.10 -11.02 -5.28
CA VAL A 83 0.16 -9.84 -4.46
C VAL A 83 -1.13 -9.37 -3.81
N THR A 84 -1.00 -8.79 -2.63
CA THR A 84 -2.11 -8.14 -1.92
C THR A 84 -1.66 -6.78 -1.43
N ASP A 85 -2.53 -5.79 -1.46
CA ASP A 85 -2.39 -4.53 -0.73
C ASP A 85 -3.22 -4.61 0.56
N ASP A 86 -2.67 -4.15 1.68
CA ASP A 86 -3.37 -4.12 2.98
C ASP A 86 -3.83 -2.70 3.37
N GLY A 87 -4.00 -1.81 2.38
CA GLY A 87 -4.34 -0.40 2.56
C GLY A 87 -3.14 0.48 2.88
N THR A 88 -1.93 -0.09 2.99
CA THR A 88 -0.70 0.67 3.27
C THR A 88 -0.09 1.33 2.02
N GLY A 89 -0.70 1.14 0.85
CA GLY A 89 -0.22 1.64 -0.43
C GLY A 89 1.01 0.88 -0.93
N THR A 90 1.14 -0.40 -0.60
CA THR A 90 2.19 -1.28 -1.11
C THR A 90 1.70 -2.70 -1.32
N TRP A 91 1.82 -3.12 -2.57
CA TRP A 91 1.65 -4.49 -3.00
C TRP A 91 2.69 -5.40 -2.33
N SER A 92 2.19 -6.34 -1.55
CA SER A 92 3.00 -7.33 -0.85
C SER A 92 2.81 -8.69 -1.47
N VAL A 93 3.90 -9.37 -1.83
CA VAL A 93 3.86 -10.83 -2.08
C VAL A 93 3.72 -11.55 -0.74
N SER A 94 2.98 -12.66 -0.72
CA SER A 94 2.92 -13.53 0.44
C SER A 94 4.30 -14.17 0.69
N ALA A 95 5.17 -13.49 1.45
CA ALA A 95 6.40 -14.07 1.95
C ALA A 95 6.08 -14.91 3.19
N ASP A 96 6.42 -16.21 3.15
CA ASP A 96 6.41 -17.04 4.34
C ASP A 96 7.33 -16.41 5.39
N ARG A 97 6.70 -15.82 6.43
CA ARG A 97 7.26 -15.36 7.70
C ARG A 97 7.69 -13.89 7.72
N ALA A 98 7.09 -13.17 8.64
CA ALA A 98 7.60 -11.96 9.29
C ALA A 98 9.14 -12.04 9.45
N ALA A 99 9.86 -11.47 8.49
CA ALA A 99 11.24 -11.13 8.69
C ALA A 99 11.22 -10.10 9.80
N ALA A 100 11.89 -10.41 10.91
CA ALA A 100 11.97 -9.48 11.99
C ALA A 100 12.88 -8.32 11.51
N VAL A 101 12.33 -7.13 11.35
CA VAL A 101 13.03 -5.95 10.81
C VAL A 101 13.65 -5.12 11.93
N ARG A 102 14.76 -4.46 11.64
CA ARG A 102 15.37 -3.45 12.53
C ARG A 102 14.65 -2.12 12.30
N TRP A 103 14.71 -1.22 13.27
CA TRP A 103 14.07 0.10 13.15
C TRP A 103 14.75 1.11 14.08
N LEU A 104 14.65 2.40 13.79
CA LEU A 104 15.15 3.45 14.69
C LEU A 104 13.98 4.08 15.46
N GLY A 105 14.17 4.33 16.75
CA GLY A 105 13.27 5.21 17.50
C GLY A 105 13.32 6.65 16.98
N LEU A 106 12.35 7.48 17.38
CA LEU A 106 12.38 8.92 17.10
C LEU A 106 13.60 9.62 17.72
N ASP A 107 14.27 8.99 18.68
CA ASP A 107 15.55 9.42 19.25
C ASP A 107 16.78 8.98 18.44
N GLY A 108 16.58 8.21 17.37
CA GLY A 108 17.62 7.66 16.50
C GLY A 108 18.33 6.43 17.06
N VAL A 109 17.81 5.82 18.14
CA VAL A 109 18.35 4.56 18.67
C VAL A 109 17.85 3.40 17.82
N GLU A 110 18.76 2.58 17.30
CA GLU A 110 18.39 1.37 16.55
C GLU A 110 17.92 0.26 17.51
N HIS A 111 16.79 -0.34 17.17
CA HIS A 111 16.19 -1.48 17.81
C HIS A 111 16.40 -2.74 16.96
N PRO A 112 16.82 -3.86 17.57
CA PRO A 112 17.12 -5.07 16.82
C PRO A 112 15.85 -5.76 16.30
N ALA A 113 16.03 -6.45 15.18
CA ALA A 113 15.09 -7.44 14.64
C ALA A 113 14.51 -8.33 15.75
N GLY A 114 13.18 -8.32 15.89
CA GLY A 114 12.44 -9.22 16.78
C GLY A 114 12.24 -8.68 18.19
N SER A 115 12.65 -7.43 18.45
CA SER A 115 12.25 -6.67 19.63
C SER A 115 10.76 -6.30 19.50
N ALA A 116 9.89 -7.14 20.04
CA ALA A 116 8.43 -7.12 19.83
C ALA A 116 7.66 -5.97 20.52
N THR A 117 8.21 -4.75 20.58
CA THR A 117 7.49 -3.59 21.09
C THR A 117 7.92 -2.33 20.35
N VAL A 118 7.22 -2.00 19.26
CA VAL A 118 7.32 -0.71 18.57
C VAL A 118 6.20 0.16 19.15
N ASP A 119 6.58 1.28 19.76
CA ASP A 119 5.69 2.28 20.41
C ASP A 119 6.21 3.66 19.99
N LEU A 120 5.94 4.04 18.74
CA LEU A 120 6.45 5.28 18.14
C LEU A 120 5.61 6.51 18.53
N ASP A 121 4.32 6.34 18.84
CA ASP A 121 3.46 7.43 19.32
C ASP A 121 3.62 7.71 20.83
N GLY A 122 4.21 6.77 21.57
CA GLY A 122 4.48 6.90 23.00
C GLY A 122 3.20 6.78 23.84
N ASP A 123 2.15 6.14 23.34
CA ASP A 123 0.90 5.94 24.06
C ASP A 123 0.97 4.78 25.09
N GLY A 124 2.05 3.99 25.03
CA GLY A 124 2.31 2.86 25.92
C GLY A 124 1.73 1.53 25.44
N GLN A 125 1.11 1.49 24.26
CA GLN A 125 0.73 0.28 23.52
C GLN A 125 1.73 0.07 22.40
N ALA A 126 2.52 -1.00 22.50
CA ALA A 126 3.46 -1.32 21.46
C ALA A 126 2.78 -2.05 20.28
N ALA A 127 2.12 -1.28 19.42
CA ALA A 127 1.20 -1.77 18.40
C ALA A 127 1.59 -1.42 16.96
N GLU A 128 2.64 -0.60 16.74
CA GLU A 128 3.01 -0.25 15.37
C GLU A 128 3.54 -1.45 14.60
N ARG A 129 3.00 -1.62 13.39
CA ARG A 129 3.47 -2.58 12.39
C ARG A 129 4.55 -1.93 11.54
N LEU A 130 5.71 -2.58 11.44
CA LEU A 130 6.81 -2.16 10.59
C LEU A 130 6.73 -2.83 9.22
N THR A 131 7.14 -2.09 8.19
CA THR A 131 7.30 -2.58 6.82
C THR A 131 8.70 -2.23 6.32
N ASP A 132 9.34 -3.23 5.70
CA ASP A 132 10.63 -3.15 5.00
C ASP A 132 10.33 -3.47 3.53
N SER A 133 10.30 -2.42 2.72
CA SER A 133 9.79 -2.43 1.34
C SER A 133 10.90 -2.74 0.35
N ASP A 134 12.15 -2.41 0.67
CA ASP A 134 13.31 -2.67 -0.19
C ASP A 134 14.08 -3.96 0.18
N GLY A 135 13.78 -4.55 1.34
CA GLY A 135 14.31 -5.82 1.82
C GLY A 135 15.72 -5.72 2.41
N ASP A 136 16.17 -4.53 2.81
CA ASP A 136 17.50 -4.31 3.39
C ASP A 136 17.59 -4.69 4.88
N GLY A 137 16.45 -5.00 5.51
CA GLY A 137 16.31 -5.38 6.90
C GLY A 137 16.16 -4.20 7.87
N LEU A 138 15.92 -2.98 7.37
CA LEU A 138 15.54 -1.78 8.10
C LEU A 138 14.10 -1.40 7.75
N ALA A 139 13.37 -0.85 8.71
CA ALA A 139 11.99 -0.44 8.46
C ALA A 139 11.93 0.91 7.73
N ASP A 140 11.25 0.94 6.59
CA ASP A 140 10.97 2.17 5.83
C ASP A 140 9.70 2.85 6.32
N ARG A 141 8.76 2.06 6.84
CA ARG A 141 7.44 2.53 7.29
C ARG A 141 7.02 1.88 8.59
N ALA A 142 6.25 2.63 9.37
CA ALA A 142 5.57 2.14 10.56
C ALA A 142 4.11 2.60 10.58
N PHE A 143 3.18 1.70 10.89
CA PHE A 143 1.74 1.96 10.92
C PHE A 143 1.18 1.69 12.31
N GLY A 144 0.61 2.70 12.94
CA GLY A 144 -0.15 2.63 14.19
C GLY A 144 -1.62 2.99 13.96
N THR A 145 -2.41 3.09 15.02
CA THR A 145 -3.83 3.49 14.91
C THR A 145 -3.94 4.98 14.58
N GLY A 146 -4.38 5.31 13.36
CA GLY A 146 -4.54 6.70 12.91
C GLY A 146 -3.24 7.47 12.71
N THR A 147 -2.09 6.80 12.71
CA THR A 147 -0.78 7.44 12.51
C THR A 147 0.19 6.54 11.75
N ALA A 148 1.03 7.13 10.92
CA ALA A 148 2.12 6.42 10.26
C ALA A 148 3.41 7.24 10.25
N TRP A 149 4.55 6.55 10.13
CA TRP A 149 5.87 7.14 9.97
C TRP A 149 6.51 6.60 8.70
N VAL A 150 7.22 7.47 7.98
CA VAL A 150 7.85 7.16 6.70
C VAL A 150 9.28 7.70 6.69
N ASP A 151 10.23 6.85 6.38
CA ASP A 151 11.60 7.20 5.95
C ASP A 151 11.57 7.36 4.42
N ILE A 152 11.89 8.56 3.91
CA ILE A 152 11.80 8.88 2.49
C ILE A 152 13.16 8.76 1.81
N ASP A 153 14.25 8.97 2.55
CA ASP A 153 15.61 8.99 1.98
C ASP A 153 16.43 7.73 2.28
N GLY A 154 15.89 6.79 3.07
CA GLY A 154 16.46 5.48 3.34
C GLY A 154 17.65 5.53 4.29
N ASP A 155 17.75 6.56 5.13
CA ASP A 155 18.83 6.68 6.11
C ASP A 155 18.53 5.96 7.44
N GLY A 156 17.32 5.42 7.58
CA GLY A 156 16.77 4.74 8.74
C GLY A 156 16.00 5.64 9.68
N ARG A 157 15.96 6.96 9.46
CA ARG A 157 15.25 7.92 10.30
C ARG A 157 13.90 8.24 9.68
N TRP A 158 12.90 8.37 10.53
CA TRP A 158 11.59 8.82 10.11
C TRP A 158 11.65 10.28 9.65
N ASP A 159 11.29 10.54 8.40
CA ASP A 159 11.21 11.86 7.80
C ASP A 159 9.84 12.52 8.02
N VAL A 160 8.77 11.72 7.93
CA VAL A 160 7.40 12.19 7.94
C VAL A 160 6.56 11.41 8.91
N ARG A 161 5.70 12.12 9.65
CA ARG A 161 4.58 11.57 10.39
C ARG A 161 3.27 11.96 9.70
N LEU A 162 2.44 10.97 9.44
CA LEU A 162 1.08 11.09 8.90
C LEU A 162 0.07 10.86 10.02
N VAL A 163 -1.09 11.51 9.91
CA VAL A 163 -2.23 11.31 10.82
C VAL A 163 -3.51 11.19 10.01
N ASP A 164 -4.28 10.16 10.32
CA ASP A 164 -5.64 9.91 9.84
C ASP A 164 -6.55 9.92 11.08
N THR A 165 -7.46 10.89 11.17
CA THR A 165 -8.31 11.09 12.36
C THR A 165 -9.69 10.49 12.23
N ASP A 166 -10.11 10.13 11.01
CA ASP A 166 -11.43 9.55 10.74
C ASP A 166 -11.39 8.10 10.24
N ASP A 167 -10.20 7.50 10.16
CA ASP A 167 -9.95 6.08 9.83
C ASP A 167 -10.48 5.75 8.43
N ASP A 168 -10.37 6.71 7.50
CA ASP A 168 -10.79 6.59 6.11
C ASP A 168 -9.68 6.11 5.18
N GLY A 169 -8.47 5.89 5.71
CA GLY A 169 -7.29 5.45 4.99
C GLY A 169 -6.50 6.59 4.35
N ALA A 170 -7.01 7.82 4.37
CA ALA A 170 -6.32 9.01 3.89
C ALA A 170 -5.73 9.83 5.04
N ALA A 171 -4.50 10.32 4.86
CA ALA A 171 -3.88 11.19 5.84
C ALA A 171 -4.53 12.59 5.82
N ASP A 172 -5.18 12.97 6.92
CA ASP A 172 -5.65 14.33 7.20
C ASP A 172 -4.51 15.34 7.32
N SER A 173 -3.35 14.88 7.81
CA SER A 173 -2.19 15.76 8.00
C SER A 173 -0.86 15.04 7.86
N ALA A 174 0.15 15.79 7.45
CA ALA A 174 1.54 15.36 7.34
C ALA A 174 2.45 16.39 8.01
N SER A 175 3.43 15.92 8.79
CA SER A 175 4.45 16.75 9.44
C SER A 175 5.83 16.15 9.26
N ARG A 176 6.83 17.00 9.00
CA ARG A 176 8.24 16.60 8.95
C ARG A 176 8.81 16.44 10.35
N LEU A 177 9.68 15.45 10.54
CA LEU A 177 10.39 15.15 11.79
C LEU A 177 11.83 15.70 11.80
#